data_AF-A0A930AAK7-F1
#
_entry.id   AF-A0A930AAK7-F1
#
_cell.length_a   1.000
_cell.length_b   1.000
_cell.length_c   1.000
_cell.angle_alpha   90.00
_cell.angle_beta   90.00
_cell.angle_gamma   90.00
#
_symmetry.space_group_name_H-M   'P 1'
#
loop_
_entity.id
_entity.type
_entity.pdbx_description
1 polymer ?
#
loop_
_entity_poly.entity_id
_entity_poly.type
_entity_poly.pdbx_seq_one_letter_code
_entity_poly.pdbx_strand_id
1 'polypeptide(L)' 'MATAPINKIIEFSNVDGPGNRTSIFVQKCPFKCLYCHNPETI' A
#
# COMPACT_ATOMS: atom_id res chain seq x y z
N MET A 1 9.47 -15.29 12.74
CA MET A 1 9.55 -14.27 11.66
C MET A 1 8.13 -13.91 11.27
N ALA A 2 7.83 -12.63 11.04
CA ALA A 2 6.51 -12.19 10.62
C ALA A 2 6.48 -12.04 9.08
N THR A 3 5.38 -12.48 8.46
CA THR A 3 5.14 -12.38 7.01
C THR A 3 3.81 -11.67 6.76
N ALA A 4 3.73 -10.87 5.69
CA ALA A 4 2.50 -10.20 5.27
C ALA A 4 2.22 -10.46 3.78
N PRO A 5 0.96 -10.72 3.38
CA PRO A 5 0.60 -10.80 1.97
C PRO A 5 0.73 -9.44 1.29
N ILE A 6 1.22 -9.45 0.05
CA ILE A 6 1.41 -8.24 -0.76
C ILE A 6 0.25 -8.14 -1.77
N ASN A 7 -0.37 -6.95 -1.85
CA ASN A 7 -1.38 -6.62 -2.86
C ASN A 7 -0.72 -6.05 -4.13
N LYS A 8 0.23 -5.13 -3.95
CA LYS A 8 0.90 -4.44 -5.06
C LYS A 8 2.29 -3.97 -4.68
N ILE A 9 3.20 -3.98 -5.64
CA ILE A 9 4.50 -3.32 -5.55
C ILE A 9 4.57 -2.28 -6.66
N ILE A 10 4.93 -1.05 -6.30
CA ILE A 10 5.27 0.01 -7.24
C ILE A 10 6.77 0.24 -7.13
N GLU A 11 7.51 -0.13 -8.17
CA GLU A 11 8.99 -0.11 -8.14
C GLU A 11 9.54 1.32 -8.09
N PHE A 12 8.88 2.26 -8.77
CA PHE A 12 9.24 3.68 -8.83
C PHE A 12 8.05 4.55 -8.44
N SER A 13 8.19 5.28 -7.33
CA SER A 13 7.23 6.28 -6.86
C SER A 13 7.97 7.53 -6.39
N ASN A 14 7.48 8.69 -6.85
CA ASN A 14 7.91 10.02 -6.43
C ASN A 14 6.82 10.79 -5.67
N VAL A 15 5.71 10.12 -5.35
CA VAL A 15 4.57 10.70 -4.62
C VAL A 15 4.42 10.14 -3.20
N ASP A 16 5.05 9.00 -2.90
CA ASP A 16 5.01 8.33 -1.59
C ASP A 16 6.16 8.77 -0.64
N GLY A 17 6.65 9.98 -0.87
CA GLY A 17 7.69 10.64 -0.08
C GLY A 17 8.85 11.17 -0.93
N PRO A 18 9.86 11.80 -0.30
CA PRO A 18 10.99 12.39 -1.02
C PRO A 18 11.82 11.37 -1.81
N GLY A 19 12.20 11.74 -3.03
CA GLY A 19 13.05 10.95 -3.93
C GLY A 19 12.28 9.87 -4.70
N ASN A 20 13.01 8.93 -5.30
CA ASN A 20 12.44 7.72 -5.86
C ASN A 20 12.36 6.64 -4.78
N ARG A 21 11.17 6.05 -4.61
CA ARG A 21 10.90 4.99 -3.64
C ARG A 21 10.19 3.81 -4.29
N THR A 22 10.47 2.62 -3.79
CA THR A 22 9.63 1.45 -4.02
C THR A 22 8.54 1.42 -2.95
N SER A 23 7.29 1.49 -3.36
CA SER A 23 6.12 1.43 -2.47
C SER A 23 5.54 0.02 -2.48
N ILE A 24 5.48 -0.61 -1.30
CA ILE A 24 4.92 -1.96 -1.12
C ILE A 24 3.59 -1.82 -0.39
N PHE A 25 2.51 -2.19 -1.07
CA PHE A 25 1.15 -2.19 -0.53
C PHE A 25 0.82 -3.59 -0.03
N VAL A 26 0.58 -3.71 1.27
CA VAL A 26 0.17 -4.97 1.91
C VAL A 26 -1.34 -5.17 1.82
N GLN A 27 -1.76 -6.42 1.94
CA GLN A 27 -3.18 -6.77 2.02
C GLN A 27 -3.72 -6.51 3.43
N LYS A 28 -5.02 -6.19 3.51
CA LYS A 28 -5.86 -6.06 4.72
C LYS A 28 -5.68 -4.73 5.47
N CYS A 29 -6.76 -3.96 5.53
CA CYS A 29 -6.87 -2.73 6.31
C CYS A 29 -8.15 -2.77 7.16
N PRO A 30 -8.07 -2.70 8.51
CA PRO A 30 -9.27 -2.77 9.35
C PRO A 30 -10.14 -1.51 9.29
N PHE A 31 -9.68 -0.44 8.62
CA PHE A 31 -10.42 0.81 8.52
C PHE A 31 -11.35 0.84 7.32
N LYS A 32 -12.52 1.46 7.50
CA LYS A 32 -13.56 1.62 6.47
C LYS A 32 -13.71 3.09 6.10
N CYS A 33 -12.63 3.68 5.59
CA CYS A 33 -12.60 5.09 5.21
C CYS A 33 -13.61 5.36 4.08
N LEU A 34 -14.39 6.44 4.17
CA LEU A 34 -15.40 6.83 3.18
C LEU A 34 -14.81 7.04 1.76
N TYR A 35 -13.56 7.49 1.69
CA TYR A 35 -12.83 7.82 0.47
C TYR A 35 -11.53 7.01 0.36
N CYS A 36 -11.56 5.73 0.75
CA CYS A 36 -10.40 4.87 0.58
C CYS A 36 -10.03 4.78 -0.91
N HIS A 37 -8.76 5.04 -1.24
CA HIS A 37 -8.26 4.90 -2.61
C HIS A 37 -7.96 3.44 -2.99
N ASN A 38 -7.89 2.54 -2.00
CA ASN A 38 -7.61 1.12 -2.18
C ASN A 38 -8.67 0.23 -1.47
N PRO A 39 -9.97 0.37 -1.82
CA PRO A 39 -11.05 -0.35 -1.15
C PRO A 39 -10.96 -1.88 -1.33
N GLU A 40 -10.23 -2.36 -2.34
CA GLU A 40 -9.95 -3.79 -2.56
C GLU A 40 -9.10 -4.44 -1.45
N THR A 41 -8.49 -3.61 -0.58
CA THR A 41 -7.61 -4.08 0.50
C THR A 41 -8.21 -3.99 1.89
N ILE A 42 -9.43 -3.47 2.04
CA ILE A 42 -10.16 -3.42 3.33
C ILE A 42 -10.58 -4.84 3.72
#